data_AF-A0ABD5W2S3-F1
#
_entry.id   AF-A0ABD5W2S3-F1
#
_cell.length_a   1.000
_cell.length_b   1.000
_cell.length_c   1.000
_cell.angle_alpha   90.00
_cell.angle_beta   90.00
_cell.angle_gamma   90.00
#
_symmetry.space_group_name_H-M   'P 1'
#
loop_
_entity.id
_entity.type
_entity.pdbx_description
1 polymer ?
#
loop_
_entity_poly.entity_id
_entity_poly.type
_entity_poly.pdbx_seq_one_letter_code
_entity_poly.pdbx_strand_id
1 'polypeptide(L)'
;MHKKRLEKKFDIAPNDVDYFARKLSESGYIDRIPAGERDYFVGGSELKDETSRDIGLDAQLKSRADAEGKLSHRELEEIIDVAATENVIDYLSQNDFIIDLDGEYLVQAALDEFAHSLADRIADQVTEEFQESEYVLHQPEFEQVIENNINESTTILKEARAVRQKIIARTEDALTEELDLSERAAYNMVVMSDPKLDGQGFAELVDEQARAVKKQVARSDVTITKRSEQLSAGEERIADLQLGRTQKSREFIRDEIQERYEEMVDQEW
;
A
#
# COMPACT_ATOMS: atom_id res chain seq x y z
N MET A 1 27.60 -14.64 -13.52
CA MET A 1 28.83 -15.29 -14.07
C MET A 1 30.07 -14.42 -13.83
N HIS A 2 31.23 -14.98 -13.44
CA HIS A 2 32.48 -14.21 -13.21
C HIS A 2 33.36 -14.09 -14.46
N LYS A 3 34.17 -13.01 -14.56
CA LYS A 3 35.09 -12.68 -15.67
C LYS A 3 35.91 -13.87 -16.23
N LYS A 4 36.63 -14.61 -15.37
CA LYS A 4 37.41 -15.82 -15.77
C LYS A 4 36.58 -16.93 -16.41
N ARG A 5 35.31 -17.06 -16.04
CA ARG A 5 34.38 -18.03 -16.66
C ARG A 5 33.96 -17.56 -18.06
N LEU A 6 33.85 -16.24 -18.28
CA LEU A 6 33.57 -15.62 -19.58
C LEU A 6 34.74 -15.80 -20.55
N GLU A 7 35.97 -15.54 -20.07
CA GLU A 7 37.23 -15.82 -20.80
C GLU A 7 37.27 -17.27 -21.31
N LYS A 8 37.07 -18.23 -20.41
CA LYS A 8 37.19 -19.66 -20.73
C LYS A 8 36.04 -20.20 -21.58
N LYS A 9 34.82 -19.71 -21.38
CA LYS A 9 33.62 -20.24 -22.06
C LYS A 9 33.48 -19.73 -23.49
N PHE A 10 33.93 -18.51 -23.75
CA PHE A 10 33.88 -17.88 -25.07
C PHE A 10 35.24 -17.79 -25.77
N ASP A 11 36.27 -18.44 -25.20
CA ASP A 11 37.65 -18.43 -25.71
C ASP A 11 38.18 -17.01 -25.99
N ILE A 12 37.86 -16.09 -25.09
CA ILE A 12 38.26 -14.68 -25.20
C ILE A 12 39.63 -14.51 -24.56
N ALA A 13 40.53 -13.82 -25.27
CA ALA A 13 41.86 -13.50 -24.74
C ALA A 13 41.75 -12.70 -23.43
N PRO A 14 42.59 -12.98 -22.41
CA PRO A 14 42.50 -12.30 -21.11
C PRO A 14 42.54 -10.77 -21.19
N ASN A 15 43.27 -10.21 -22.16
CA ASN A 15 43.39 -8.77 -22.36
C ASN A 15 42.16 -8.13 -23.01
N ASP A 16 41.35 -8.93 -23.71
CA ASP A 16 40.19 -8.45 -24.48
C ASP A 16 38.89 -8.61 -23.70
N VAL A 17 38.87 -9.43 -22.64
CA VAL A 17 37.61 -9.73 -21.94
C VAL A 17 37.00 -8.50 -21.27
N ASP A 18 37.79 -7.53 -20.82
CA ASP A 18 37.29 -6.26 -20.27
C ASP A 18 36.61 -5.41 -21.33
N TYR A 19 37.18 -5.41 -22.54
CA TYR A 19 36.58 -4.72 -23.68
C TYR A 19 35.26 -5.39 -24.07
N PHE A 20 35.23 -6.72 -24.16
CA PHE A 20 34.02 -7.47 -24.49
C PHE A 20 32.93 -7.33 -23.43
N ALA A 21 33.26 -7.48 -22.14
CA ALA A 21 32.29 -7.31 -21.06
C ALA A 21 31.70 -5.90 -21.04
N ARG A 22 32.54 -4.88 -21.23
CA ARG A 22 32.08 -3.49 -21.34
C ARG A 22 31.18 -3.31 -22.56
N LYS A 23 31.52 -3.87 -23.73
CA LYS A 23 30.69 -3.73 -24.94
C LYS A 23 29.34 -4.43 -24.81
N LEU A 24 29.32 -5.61 -24.19
CA LEU A 24 28.08 -6.32 -23.87
C LEU A 24 27.22 -5.52 -22.89
N SER A 25 27.84 -4.88 -21.90
CA SER A 25 27.12 -4.05 -20.93
C SER A 25 26.62 -2.72 -21.52
N GLU A 26 27.46 -2.01 -22.29
CA GLU A 26 27.06 -0.80 -23.04
C GLU A 26 25.92 -1.07 -24.03
N SER A 27 25.82 -2.31 -24.53
CA SER A 27 24.77 -2.73 -25.47
C SER A 27 23.58 -3.41 -24.77
N GLY A 28 23.50 -3.36 -23.44
CA GLY A 28 22.39 -3.90 -22.65
C GLY A 28 22.29 -5.43 -22.59
N TYR A 29 23.29 -6.17 -23.08
CA TYR A 29 23.27 -7.64 -23.07
C TYR A 29 23.64 -8.22 -21.70
N ILE A 30 24.48 -7.55 -20.91
CA ILE A 30 24.82 -7.99 -19.56
C ILE A 30 24.83 -6.81 -18.60
N ASP A 31 24.40 -7.02 -17.36
CA ASP A 31 24.57 -6.05 -16.29
C ASP A 31 25.75 -6.44 -15.41
N ARG A 32 26.56 -5.44 -15.04
CA ARG A 32 27.72 -5.62 -14.19
C ARG A 32 27.35 -5.41 -12.73
N ILE A 33 27.70 -6.38 -11.90
CA ILE A 33 27.64 -6.32 -10.43
C ILE A 33 29.08 -6.24 -9.90
N PRO A 34 29.55 -5.05 -9.46
CA PRO A 34 30.84 -4.90 -8.81
C PRO A 34 30.79 -5.53 -7.40
N ALA A 35 31.71 -6.44 -7.11
CA ALA A 35 31.72 -7.21 -5.86
C ALA A 35 33.14 -7.35 -5.30
N GLY A 36 33.66 -6.27 -4.71
CA GLY A 36 35.02 -6.20 -4.18
C GLY A 36 36.08 -6.24 -5.28
N GLU A 37 37.03 -7.18 -5.19
CA GLU A 37 38.10 -7.36 -6.21
C GLU A 37 37.62 -8.06 -7.49
N ARG A 38 36.34 -8.43 -7.58
CA ARG A 38 35.79 -9.26 -8.66
C ARG A 38 34.55 -8.61 -9.27
N ASP A 39 34.44 -8.73 -10.59
CA ASP A 39 33.25 -8.35 -11.34
C ASP A 39 32.41 -9.57 -11.69
N TYR A 40 31.12 -9.49 -11.37
CA TYR A 40 30.12 -10.46 -11.78
C TYR A 40 29.18 -9.85 -12.82
N PHE A 41 28.65 -10.70 -13.69
CA PHE A 41 27.76 -10.29 -14.76
C PHE A 41 26.49 -11.14 -14.74
N VAL A 42 25.33 -10.47 -14.87
CA VAL A 42 24.02 -11.10 -15.06
C VAL A 42 23.48 -10.75 -16.45
N GLY A 43 22.45 -11.46 -16.91
CA GLY A 43 21.82 -11.15 -18.20
C GLY A 43 21.15 -9.78 -18.14
N GLY A 44 21.42 -8.94 -19.15
CA GLY A 44 20.81 -7.62 -19.31
C GLY A 44 19.54 -7.65 -20.16
N SER A 45 18.87 -6.52 -20.25
CA SER A 45 17.56 -6.36 -20.90
C SER A 45 17.51 -6.66 -22.40
N GLU A 46 18.65 -6.63 -23.11
CA GLU A 46 18.73 -6.90 -24.55
C GLU A 46 19.00 -8.39 -24.87
N LEU A 47 19.38 -9.22 -23.88
CA LEU A 47 19.41 -10.67 -24.05
C LEU A 47 17.99 -11.24 -23.93
N LYS A 48 17.21 -11.10 -25.02
CA LYS A 48 15.94 -11.82 -25.20
C LYS A 48 16.24 -13.25 -25.59
N ASP A 49 16.04 -14.20 -24.69
CA ASP A 49 16.34 -15.61 -24.94
C ASP A 49 15.20 -16.30 -25.71
N GLU A 50 15.53 -17.06 -26.76
CA GLU A 50 14.58 -17.88 -27.55
C GLU A 50 13.95 -19.04 -26.73
N THR A 51 14.35 -19.23 -25.46
CA THR A 51 13.92 -20.35 -24.62
C THR A 51 13.34 -20.01 -23.25
N SER A 52 13.40 -18.75 -22.80
CA SER A 52 12.76 -18.33 -21.56
C SER A 52 12.67 -16.81 -21.48
N ARG A 53 11.45 -16.34 -21.24
CA ARG A 53 10.99 -14.94 -21.25
C ARG A 53 11.99 -13.96 -20.59
N ASP A 54 12.10 -12.77 -21.18
CA ASP A 54 12.71 -11.54 -20.63
C ASP A 54 12.76 -11.49 -19.11
N ILE A 55 13.94 -11.54 -18.47
CA ILE A 55 13.98 -11.22 -17.05
C ILE A 55 15.29 -10.50 -16.67
N GLY A 56 15.28 -9.16 -16.64
CA GLY A 56 16.30 -8.37 -15.94
C GLY A 56 16.37 -8.76 -14.46
N LEU A 57 17.45 -8.37 -13.77
CA LEU A 57 17.73 -8.76 -12.38
C LEU A 57 16.52 -8.59 -11.43
N ASP A 58 15.82 -7.46 -11.50
CA ASP A 58 14.58 -7.20 -10.74
C ASP A 58 13.52 -8.28 -10.92
N ALA A 59 13.25 -8.63 -12.17
CA ALA A 59 12.21 -9.58 -12.46
C ALA A 59 12.66 -11.02 -12.12
N GLN A 60 13.98 -11.30 -12.09
CA GLN A 60 14.49 -12.61 -11.67
C GLN A 60 14.29 -12.79 -10.17
N LEU A 61 14.67 -11.76 -9.40
CA LEU A 61 14.40 -11.68 -7.97
C LEU A 61 12.91 -11.82 -7.70
N LYS A 62 12.07 -11.04 -8.40
CA LYS A 62 10.60 -11.10 -8.26
C LYS A 62 10.02 -12.47 -8.61
N SER A 63 10.51 -13.12 -9.66
CA SER A 63 10.00 -14.45 -10.08
C SER A 63 10.31 -15.58 -9.11
N ARG A 64 11.33 -15.39 -8.26
CA ARG A 64 11.76 -16.36 -7.26
C ARG A 64 11.28 -16.02 -5.86
N ALA A 65 10.87 -14.78 -5.64
CA ALA A 65 10.26 -14.36 -4.41
C ALA A 65 8.99 -15.18 -4.12
N ASP A 66 8.71 -15.38 -2.85
CA ASP A 66 7.48 -16.03 -2.41
C ASP A 66 6.25 -15.16 -2.70
N ALA A 67 5.07 -15.64 -2.28
CA ALA A 67 3.81 -14.91 -2.47
C ALA A 67 3.79 -13.54 -1.76
N GLU A 68 4.70 -13.29 -0.83
CA GLU A 68 4.85 -12.04 -0.09
C GLU A 68 6.00 -11.17 -0.64
N GLY A 69 6.62 -11.56 -1.75
CA GLY A 69 7.73 -10.80 -2.32
C GLY A 69 9.05 -10.95 -1.55
N LYS A 70 9.19 -11.95 -0.69
CA LYS A 70 10.40 -12.22 0.09
C LYS A 70 11.24 -13.34 -0.51
N LEU A 71 12.54 -13.30 -0.23
CA LEU A 71 13.51 -14.34 -0.52
C LEU A 71 14.22 -14.73 0.78
N SER A 72 14.29 -16.02 1.07
CA SER A 72 15.20 -16.51 2.10
C SER A 72 16.65 -16.29 1.67
N HIS A 73 17.57 -16.25 2.64
CA HIS A 73 19.00 -16.16 2.33
C HIS A 73 19.45 -17.26 1.35
N ARG A 74 19.01 -18.51 1.56
CA ARG A 74 19.37 -19.63 0.69
C ARG A 74 18.87 -19.44 -0.75
N GLU A 75 17.65 -18.95 -0.94
CA GLU A 75 17.10 -18.69 -2.28
C GLU A 75 17.87 -17.57 -2.97
N LEU A 76 18.27 -16.54 -2.24
CA LEU A 76 19.10 -15.48 -2.77
C LEU A 76 20.50 -16.01 -3.15
N GLU A 77 21.11 -16.88 -2.34
CA GLU A 77 22.38 -17.54 -2.71
C GLU A 77 22.24 -18.39 -3.99
N GLU A 78 21.13 -19.13 -4.13
CA GLU A 78 20.84 -19.94 -5.32
C GLU A 78 20.66 -19.08 -6.59
N ILE A 79 20.08 -17.88 -6.47
CA ILE A 79 19.94 -16.93 -7.58
C ILE A 79 21.30 -16.33 -7.97
N ILE A 80 22.09 -15.98 -6.97
CA ILE A 80 23.39 -15.32 -7.15
C ILE A 80 24.43 -16.29 -7.73
N ASP A 81 24.44 -17.56 -7.31
CA ASP A 81 25.36 -18.65 -7.75
C ASP A 81 26.81 -18.19 -7.99
N VAL A 82 27.37 -17.41 -7.05
CA VAL A 82 28.77 -16.96 -7.09
C VAL A 82 29.48 -17.10 -5.76
N ALA A 83 30.82 -17.20 -5.81
CA ALA A 83 31.66 -17.41 -4.63
C ALA A 83 31.80 -16.20 -3.68
N ALA A 84 31.25 -15.03 -4.04
CA ALA A 84 31.28 -13.83 -3.20
C ALA A 84 29.85 -13.34 -2.96
N THR A 85 29.02 -14.21 -2.39
CA THR A 85 27.59 -13.97 -2.17
C THR A 85 27.33 -12.72 -1.34
N GLU A 86 28.04 -12.54 -0.22
CA GLU A 86 27.91 -11.35 0.64
C GLU A 86 28.11 -10.04 -0.13
N ASN A 87 29.17 -9.93 -0.93
CA ASN A 87 29.43 -8.70 -1.72
C ASN A 87 28.33 -8.42 -2.76
N VAL A 88 27.68 -9.46 -3.30
CA VAL A 88 26.57 -9.30 -4.23
C VAL A 88 25.31 -8.89 -3.49
N ILE A 89 25.02 -9.48 -2.33
CA ILE A 89 23.90 -9.07 -1.46
C ILE A 89 24.07 -7.60 -1.05
N ASP A 90 25.27 -7.19 -0.63
CA ASP A 90 25.58 -5.81 -0.30
C ASP A 90 25.30 -4.87 -1.48
N TYR A 91 25.70 -5.26 -2.70
CA TYR A 91 25.41 -4.49 -3.90
C TYR A 91 23.90 -4.39 -4.15
N LEU A 92 23.18 -5.50 -4.07
CA LEU A 92 21.73 -5.53 -4.27
C LEU A 92 21.02 -4.63 -3.27
N SER A 93 21.45 -4.65 -1.99
CA SER A 93 20.89 -3.80 -0.95
C SER A 93 21.23 -2.33 -1.16
N GLN A 94 22.48 -2.00 -1.51
CA GLN A 94 22.92 -0.61 -1.76
C GLN A 94 22.25 0.04 -2.97
N ASN A 95 21.78 -0.76 -3.93
CA ASN A 95 21.12 -0.28 -5.14
C ASN A 95 19.60 -0.52 -5.10
N ASP A 96 19.03 -0.71 -3.91
CA ASP A 96 17.57 -0.81 -3.70
C ASP A 96 16.90 -1.96 -4.47
N PHE A 97 17.60 -3.05 -4.78
CA PHE A 97 16.99 -4.26 -5.35
C PHE A 97 16.31 -5.12 -4.29
N ILE A 98 16.92 -5.18 -3.11
CA ILE A 98 16.45 -5.96 -1.96
C ILE A 98 16.57 -5.14 -0.68
N ILE A 99 15.71 -5.42 0.29
CA ILE A 99 15.78 -4.89 1.65
C ILE A 99 16.03 -6.05 2.60
N ASP A 100 17.09 -5.96 3.40
CA ASP A 100 17.43 -6.97 4.42
C ASP A 100 16.46 -6.89 5.60
N LEU A 101 15.91 -8.05 5.97
CA LEU A 101 14.96 -8.29 7.05
C LEU A 101 15.55 -9.20 8.13
N ASP A 102 16.86 -9.11 8.37
CA ASP A 102 17.58 -9.92 9.38
C ASP A 102 17.47 -11.44 9.11
N GLY A 103 17.85 -11.86 7.91
CA GLY A 103 17.87 -13.27 7.48
C GLY A 103 16.91 -13.62 6.34
N GLU A 104 16.03 -12.69 5.99
CA GLU A 104 15.19 -12.69 4.78
C GLU A 104 15.40 -11.39 3.99
N TYR A 105 14.99 -11.38 2.73
CA TYR A 105 15.17 -10.23 1.83
C TYR A 105 13.87 -9.90 1.12
N LEU A 106 13.33 -8.70 1.35
CA LEU A 106 12.19 -8.18 0.59
C LEU A 106 12.67 -7.66 -0.76
N VAL A 107 12.10 -8.18 -1.85
CA VAL A 107 12.41 -7.73 -3.21
C VAL A 107 11.67 -6.43 -3.50
N GLN A 108 12.38 -5.38 -3.88
CA GLN A 108 11.76 -4.07 -4.12
C GLN A 108 10.73 -4.09 -5.25
N ALA A 109 10.98 -4.86 -6.31
CA ALA A 109 10.04 -5.04 -7.40
C ALA A 109 8.74 -5.79 -7.00
N ALA A 110 8.74 -6.43 -5.81
CA ALA A 110 7.60 -7.15 -5.25
C ALA A 110 6.95 -6.40 -4.07
N LEU A 111 7.27 -5.11 -3.88
CA LEU A 111 6.78 -4.32 -2.76
C LEU A 111 5.25 -4.17 -2.79
N ASP A 112 4.65 -4.09 -3.99
CA ASP A 112 3.20 -3.99 -4.13
C ASP A 112 2.53 -5.29 -3.67
N GLU A 113 3.03 -6.46 -4.06
CA GLU A 113 2.53 -7.76 -3.59
C GLU A 113 2.68 -7.94 -2.07
N PHE A 114 3.84 -7.53 -1.53
CA PHE A 114 4.05 -7.52 -0.09
C PHE A 114 3.04 -6.63 0.63
N ALA A 115 2.78 -5.44 0.10
CA ALA A 115 1.85 -4.49 0.68
C ALA A 115 0.40 -5.01 0.67
N HIS A 116 -0.03 -5.69 -0.41
CA HIS A 116 -1.32 -6.38 -0.46
C HIS A 116 -1.40 -7.49 0.58
N SER A 117 -0.34 -8.31 0.71
CA SER A 117 -0.32 -9.34 1.76
C SER A 117 -0.39 -8.76 3.17
N LEU A 118 0.20 -7.57 3.40
CA LEU A 118 0.03 -6.86 4.68
C LEU A 118 -1.38 -6.32 4.85
N ALA A 119 -1.98 -5.74 3.81
CA ALA A 119 -3.35 -5.25 3.83
C ALA A 119 -4.32 -6.37 4.20
N ASP A 120 -4.28 -7.50 3.51
CA ASP A 120 -5.12 -8.68 3.79
C ASP A 120 -5.02 -9.15 5.26
N ARG A 121 -3.84 -9.03 5.87
CA ARG A 121 -3.61 -9.46 7.27
C ARG A 121 -4.16 -8.50 8.32
N ILE A 122 -4.22 -7.21 7.99
CA ILE A 122 -4.65 -6.16 8.92
C ILE A 122 -6.03 -5.60 8.59
N ALA A 123 -6.63 -6.03 7.48
CA ALA A 123 -7.91 -5.55 6.96
C ALA A 123 -9.04 -5.66 8.00
N ASP A 124 -9.12 -6.79 8.71
CA ASP A 124 -10.13 -7.01 9.74
C ASP A 124 -9.97 -6.01 10.91
N GLN A 125 -8.75 -5.83 11.42
CA GLN A 125 -8.47 -4.90 12.52
C GLN A 125 -8.68 -3.44 12.12
N VAL A 126 -8.30 -3.08 10.89
CA VAL A 126 -8.56 -1.74 10.33
C VAL A 126 -10.07 -1.53 10.19
N THR A 127 -10.81 -2.53 9.72
CA THR A 127 -12.28 -2.48 9.61
C THR A 127 -12.93 -2.26 10.96
N GLU A 128 -12.52 -3.00 11.99
CA GLU A 128 -12.98 -2.82 13.37
C GLU A 128 -12.74 -1.38 13.86
N GLU A 129 -11.54 -0.83 13.63
CA GLU A 129 -11.20 0.54 14.02
C GLU A 129 -12.10 1.59 13.33
N PHE A 130 -12.41 1.39 12.05
CA PHE A 130 -13.38 2.24 11.35
C PHE A 130 -14.79 2.10 11.94
N GLN A 131 -15.26 0.89 12.21
CA GLN A 131 -16.59 0.66 12.80
C GLN A 131 -16.73 1.38 14.16
N GLU A 132 -15.70 1.28 15.00
CA GLU A 132 -15.70 1.96 16.29
C GLU A 132 -15.53 3.50 16.20
N SER A 133 -15.16 4.00 15.02
CA SER A 133 -14.97 5.43 14.71
C SER A 133 -16.08 5.99 13.83
N GLU A 134 -17.26 5.35 13.83
CA GLU A 134 -18.40 5.74 13.00
C GLU A 134 -18.05 5.82 11.50
N TYR A 135 -17.21 4.89 11.03
CA TYR A 135 -16.77 4.72 9.64
C TYR A 135 -15.94 5.88 9.08
N VAL A 136 -15.39 6.74 9.94
CA VAL A 136 -14.54 7.85 9.53
C VAL A 136 -13.31 8.00 10.42
N LEU A 137 -12.16 8.19 9.78
CA LEU A 137 -10.90 8.51 10.45
C LEU A 137 -10.28 9.75 9.81
N HIS A 138 -9.56 10.54 10.59
CA HIS A 138 -8.73 11.59 10.03
C HIS A 138 -7.46 10.95 9.43
N GLN A 139 -6.95 11.46 8.31
CA GLN A 139 -5.84 10.83 7.55
C GLN A 139 -4.64 10.37 8.40
N PRO A 140 -4.06 11.19 9.31
CA PRO A 140 -2.95 10.78 10.16
C PRO A 140 -3.34 9.74 11.22
N GLU A 141 -4.61 9.69 11.63
CA GLU A 141 -5.11 8.63 12.51
C GLU A 141 -5.15 7.31 11.75
N PHE A 142 -5.61 7.33 10.48
CA PHE A 142 -5.60 6.17 9.62
C PHE A 142 -4.17 5.64 9.36
N GLU A 143 -3.22 6.51 8.99
CA GLU A 143 -1.80 6.14 8.86
C GLU A 143 -1.25 5.51 10.15
N GLN A 144 -1.62 6.06 11.31
CA GLN A 144 -1.20 5.55 12.60
C GLN A 144 -1.83 4.18 12.92
N VAL A 145 -3.09 3.97 12.57
CA VAL A 145 -3.78 2.68 12.71
C VAL A 145 -3.09 1.61 11.87
N ILE A 146 -2.75 1.93 10.61
CA ILE A 146 -1.98 1.02 9.74
C ILE A 146 -0.63 0.70 10.37
N GLU A 147 0.14 1.73 10.77
CA GLU A 147 1.46 1.55 11.36
C GLU A 147 1.41 0.66 12.62
N ASN A 148 0.42 0.87 13.50
CA ASN A 148 0.23 0.09 14.71
C ASN A 148 -0.10 -1.38 14.37
N ASN A 149 -1.07 -1.62 13.50
CA ASN A 149 -1.46 -2.98 13.12
C ASN A 149 -0.35 -3.75 12.41
N ILE A 150 0.47 -3.10 11.56
CA ILE A 150 1.64 -3.74 10.95
C ILE A 150 2.68 -4.10 12.03
N ASN A 151 2.94 -3.21 13.00
CA ASN A 151 3.90 -3.45 14.08
C ASN A 151 3.46 -4.55 15.06
N GLU A 152 2.16 -4.76 15.21
CA GLU A 152 1.58 -5.81 16.04
C GLU A 152 1.62 -7.17 15.34
N SER A 153 1.35 -7.20 14.03
CA SER A 153 1.36 -8.41 13.22
C SER A 153 2.76 -8.87 12.81
N THR A 154 3.72 -7.94 12.69
CA THR A 154 5.05 -8.22 12.14
C THR A 154 6.15 -7.33 12.74
N THR A 155 7.42 -7.76 12.60
CA THR A 155 8.60 -6.94 12.94
C THR A 155 9.14 -6.13 11.77
N ILE A 156 8.51 -6.22 10.59
CA ILE A 156 9.06 -5.75 9.31
C ILE A 156 9.43 -4.27 9.32
N LEU A 157 8.62 -3.40 9.94
CA LEU A 157 8.89 -1.96 9.96
C LEU A 157 10.11 -1.61 10.82
N LYS A 158 10.48 -2.47 11.78
CA LYS A 158 11.68 -2.29 12.62
C LYS A 158 12.95 -2.66 11.87
N GLU A 159 12.87 -3.66 11.01
CA GLU A 159 13.95 -4.18 10.18
C GLU A 159 14.15 -3.30 8.93
N ALA A 160 13.07 -3.06 8.18
CA ALA A 160 13.04 -2.32 6.92
C ALA A 160 12.98 -0.78 7.10
N ARG A 161 13.79 -0.21 8.01
CA ARG A 161 13.69 1.23 8.38
C ARG A 161 13.81 2.19 7.20
N ALA A 162 14.67 1.86 6.23
CA ALA A 162 14.94 2.69 5.06
C ALA A 162 13.70 2.84 4.14
N VAL A 163 12.84 1.83 4.10
CA VAL A 163 11.65 1.78 3.23
C VAL A 163 10.34 1.77 4.00
N ARG A 164 10.39 1.97 5.33
CA ARG A 164 9.24 1.96 6.23
C ARG A 164 8.05 2.76 5.69
N GLN A 165 8.31 3.99 5.27
CA GLN A 165 7.27 4.90 4.75
C GLN A 165 6.71 4.41 3.41
N LYS A 166 7.53 3.76 2.57
CA LYS A 166 7.05 3.15 1.33
C LYS A 166 6.15 1.95 1.62
N ILE A 167 6.50 1.10 2.60
CA ILE A 167 5.66 -0.03 3.01
C ILE A 167 4.30 0.48 3.50
N ILE A 168 4.29 1.44 4.42
CA ILE A 168 3.04 2.00 4.97
C ILE A 168 2.17 2.58 3.85
N ALA A 169 2.72 3.45 3.00
CA ALA A 169 1.98 4.06 1.91
C ALA A 169 1.41 3.03 0.92
N ARG A 170 2.16 1.98 0.58
CA ARG A 170 1.67 0.94 -0.33
C ARG A 170 0.61 0.06 0.33
N THR A 171 0.73 -0.20 1.63
CA THR A 171 -0.30 -0.94 2.38
C THR A 171 -1.57 -0.11 2.52
N GLU A 172 -1.44 1.21 2.69
CA GLU A 172 -2.55 2.16 2.66
C GLU A 172 -3.27 2.15 1.31
N ASP A 173 -2.53 2.22 0.20
CA ASP A 173 -3.09 2.11 -1.16
C ASP A 173 -3.88 0.79 -1.32
N ALA A 174 -3.29 -0.33 -0.87
CA ALA A 174 -3.91 -1.65 -0.96
C ALA A 174 -5.17 -1.76 -0.08
N LEU A 175 -5.14 -1.27 1.16
CA LEU A 175 -6.31 -1.23 2.04
C LEU A 175 -7.42 -0.33 1.48
N THR A 176 -7.05 0.76 0.83
CA THR A 176 -8.01 1.68 0.20
C THR A 176 -8.80 0.97 -0.89
N GLU A 177 -8.14 0.17 -1.73
CA GLU A 177 -8.80 -0.67 -2.75
C GLU A 177 -9.58 -1.84 -2.13
N GLU A 178 -9.01 -2.50 -1.11
CA GLU A 178 -9.59 -3.68 -0.49
C GLU A 178 -10.87 -3.34 0.28
N LEU A 179 -10.86 -2.26 1.06
CA LEU A 179 -11.95 -1.85 1.96
C LEU A 179 -12.87 -0.77 1.37
N ASP A 180 -12.70 -0.41 0.10
CA ASP A 180 -13.46 0.64 -0.60
C ASP A 180 -13.43 1.98 0.17
N LEU A 181 -12.23 2.38 0.59
CA LEU A 181 -12.03 3.62 1.33
C LEU A 181 -12.02 4.80 0.37
N SER A 182 -12.62 5.91 0.80
CA SER A 182 -12.69 7.14 0.04
C SER A 182 -12.07 8.29 0.82
N GLU A 183 -11.09 8.96 0.20
CA GLU A 183 -10.53 10.18 0.74
C GLU A 183 -11.44 11.38 0.48
N ARG A 184 -11.74 12.12 1.55
CA ARG A 184 -12.37 13.45 1.51
C ARG A 184 -11.28 14.49 1.71
N ALA A 185 -10.51 14.74 0.65
CA ALA A 185 -9.33 15.61 0.68
C ALA A 185 -9.59 17.01 1.28
N ALA A 186 -10.78 17.58 1.05
CA ALA A 186 -11.17 18.88 1.61
C ALA A 186 -11.20 18.91 3.15
N TYR A 187 -11.47 17.75 3.77
CA TYR A 187 -11.62 17.56 5.21
C TYR A 187 -10.48 16.74 5.82
N ASN A 188 -9.58 16.21 4.98
CA ASN A 188 -8.51 15.30 5.38
C ASN A 188 -9.04 14.08 6.15
N MET A 189 -10.15 13.53 5.66
CA MET A 189 -10.84 12.36 6.22
C MET A 189 -10.75 11.18 5.26
N VAL A 190 -10.70 9.98 5.84
CA VAL A 190 -10.85 8.71 5.14
C VAL A 190 -12.17 8.11 5.60
N VAL A 191 -12.97 7.67 4.63
CA VAL A 191 -14.34 7.21 4.87
C VAL A 191 -14.48 5.79 4.33
N MET A 192 -15.01 4.89 5.16
CA MET A 192 -15.37 3.54 4.74
C MET A 192 -16.84 3.53 4.28
N SER A 193 -17.05 3.60 2.96
CA SER A 193 -18.39 3.85 2.38
C SER A 193 -19.31 2.64 2.44
N ASP A 194 -18.79 1.46 2.15
CA ASP A 194 -19.51 0.17 2.16
C ASP A 194 -18.52 -0.97 2.48
N PRO A 195 -18.38 -1.38 3.75
CA PRO A 195 -17.50 -2.49 4.07
C PRO A 195 -18.09 -3.77 3.47
N LYS A 196 -17.28 -4.42 2.62
CA LYS A 196 -17.58 -5.71 1.99
C LYS A 196 -18.02 -6.81 2.99
N LEU A 197 -17.68 -6.65 4.26
CA LEU A 197 -17.85 -7.65 5.30
C LEU A 197 -19.23 -7.64 6.00
N ASP A 198 -19.89 -6.49 6.14
CA ASP A 198 -21.16 -6.41 6.91
C ASP A 198 -22.21 -5.44 6.36
N GLY A 199 -21.96 -4.77 5.22
CA GLY A 199 -22.95 -3.95 4.52
C GLY A 199 -23.40 -2.67 5.23
N GLN A 200 -22.82 -2.36 6.41
CA GLN A 200 -23.02 -1.11 7.12
C GLN A 200 -21.81 -0.22 6.94
N GLY A 201 -21.93 0.85 6.15
CA GLY A 201 -20.86 1.82 5.94
C GLY A 201 -21.29 3.23 6.28
N PHE A 202 -20.37 4.18 6.06
CA PHE A 202 -20.61 5.59 6.37
C PHE A 202 -21.86 6.14 5.66
N ALA A 203 -22.07 5.76 4.40
CA ALA A 203 -23.22 6.23 3.63
C ALA A 203 -24.55 5.76 4.24
N GLU A 204 -24.62 4.53 4.74
CA GLU A 204 -25.81 4.01 5.43
C GLU A 204 -26.02 4.71 6.77
N LEU A 205 -24.94 4.90 7.56
CA LEU A 205 -25.01 5.67 8.81
C LEU A 205 -25.60 7.07 8.57
N VAL A 206 -25.08 7.80 7.58
CA VAL A 206 -25.54 9.15 7.22
C VAL A 206 -27.03 9.13 6.84
N ASP A 207 -27.45 8.19 6.00
CA ASP A 207 -28.83 8.06 5.54
C ASP A 207 -29.80 7.69 6.68
N GLU A 208 -29.39 6.78 7.58
CA GLU A 208 -30.16 6.40 8.77
C GLU A 208 -30.36 7.59 9.72
N GLN A 209 -29.29 8.34 10.00
CA GLN A 209 -29.37 9.50 10.89
C GLN A 209 -30.21 10.62 10.28
N ALA A 210 -30.05 10.91 8.99
CA ALA A 210 -30.88 11.89 8.29
C ALA A 210 -32.38 11.51 8.35
N ARG A 211 -32.72 10.22 8.13
CA ARG A 211 -34.09 9.72 8.31
C ARG A 211 -34.58 9.83 9.74
N ALA A 212 -33.73 9.54 10.72
CA ALA A 212 -34.06 9.65 12.14
C ALA A 212 -34.39 11.10 12.52
N VAL A 213 -33.56 12.07 12.09
CA VAL A 213 -33.80 13.51 12.25
C VAL A 213 -35.12 13.90 11.61
N LYS A 214 -35.37 13.51 10.35
CA LYS A 214 -36.63 13.80 9.65
C LYS A 214 -37.86 13.29 10.41
N LYS A 215 -37.78 12.08 10.94
CA LYS A 215 -38.85 11.49 11.76
C LYS A 215 -39.05 12.23 13.08
N GLN A 216 -37.99 12.76 13.69
CA GLN A 216 -38.09 13.59 14.90
C GLN A 216 -38.74 14.94 14.60
N VAL A 217 -38.32 15.61 13.51
CA VAL A 217 -38.90 16.89 13.07
C VAL A 217 -40.40 16.74 12.75
N ALA A 218 -40.79 15.67 12.04
CA ALA A 218 -42.20 15.39 11.73
C ALA A 218 -43.06 15.08 12.96
N ARG A 219 -42.45 14.67 14.08
CA ARG A 219 -43.12 14.42 15.37
C ARG A 219 -43.12 15.63 16.30
N SER A 220 -42.54 16.76 15.88
CA SER A 220 -42.54 17.97 16.69
C SER A 220 -43.96 18.54 16.83
N ASP A 221 -44.22 19.19 17.97
CA ASP A 221 -45.51 19.84 18.24
C ASP A 221 -45.75 21.11 17.38
N VAL A 222 -44.76 21.47 16.55
CA VAL A 222 -44.80 22.65 15.68
C VAL A 222 -45.32 22.25 14.31
N THR A 223 -46.38 22.90 13.84
CA THR A 223 -46.86 22.71 12.46
C THR A 223 -45.89 23.41 11.50
N ILE A 224 -45.13 22.61 10.75
CA ILE A 224 -44.20 23.11 9.73
C ILE A 224 -44.96 23.32 8.43
N THR A 225 -44.90 24.54 7.89
CA THR A 225 -45.68 24.92 6.69
C THR A 225 -44.81 25.36 5.52
N LYS A 226 -43.50 25.50 5.74
CA LYS A 226 -42.54 25.91 4.72
C LYS A 226 -41.31 25.03 4.75
N ARG A 227 -40.70 24.83 3.57
CA ARG A 227 -39.38 24.20 3.41
C ARG A 227 -38.33 24.77 4.36
N SER A 228 -38.22 26.10 4.46
CA SER A 228 -37.22 26.74 5.32
C SER A 228 -37.41 26.42 6.81
N GLU A 229 -38.66 26.26 7.26
CA GLU A 229 -38.97 25.87 8.64
C GLU A 229 -38.59 24.41 8.90
N GLN A 230 -38.77 23.54 7.91
CA GLN A 230 -38.32 22.14 7.96
C GLN A 230 -36.78 22.06 8.07
N LEU A 231 -36.06 22.81 7.23
CA LEU A 231 -34.60 22.82 7.24
C LEU A 231 -34.02 23.30 8.57
N SER A 232 -34.49 24.45 9.08
CA SER A 232 -34.01 24.98 10.36
C SER A 232 -34.32 24.04 11.54
N ALA A 233 -35.47 23.34 11.52
CA ALA A 233 -35.79 22.34 12.54
C ALA A 233 -34.88 21.11 12.44
N GLY A 234 -34.45 20.72 11.24
CA GLY A 234 -33.46 19.66 11.03
C GLY A 234 -32.07 20.05 11.53
N GLU A 235 -31.59 21.24 11.17
CA GLU A 235 -30.29 21.79 11.59
C GLU A 235 -30.10 21.75 13.11
N GLU A 236 -31.13 22.19 13.87
CA GLU A 236 -31.09 22.17 15.34
C GLU A 236 -30.90 20.75 15.89
N ARG A 237 -31.58 19.76 15.29
CA ARG A 237 -31.48 18.35 15.71
C ARG A 237 -30.16 17.72 15.33
N ILE A 238 -29.61 18.09 14.17
CA ILE A 238 -28.32 17.61 13.70
C ILE A 238 -27.19 18.17 14.56
N ALA A 239 -27.29 19.43 14.98
CA ALA A 239 -26.33 20.06 15.89
C ALA A 239 -26.25 19.36 17.26
N ASP A 240 -27.29 18.66 17.69
CA ASP A 240 -27.32 17.89 18.93
C ASP A 240 -26.67 16.50 18.83
N LEU A 241 -26.46 15.98 17.61
CA LEU A 241 -25.91 14.63 17.41
C LEU A 241 -24.49 14.50 17.97
N GLN A 242 -24.28 13.47 18.80
CA GLN A 242 -22.97 13.13 19.40
C GLN A 242 -22.34 11.96 18.63
N LEU A 243 -22.01 12.17 17.36
CA LEU A 243 -21.39 11.18 16.48
C LEU A 243 -19.99 11.66 16.11
N GLY A 244 -18.98 10.80 16.24
CA GLY A 244 -17.59 11.11 15.94
C GLY A 244 -16.71 11.26 17.18
N ARG A 245 -15.56 10.57 17.14
CA ARG A 245 -14.54 10.58 18.21
C ARG A 245 -13.89 11.96 18.43
N THR A 246 -13.54 12.66 17.35
CA THR A 246 -12.83 13.95 17.40
C THR A 246 -13.71 15.10 16.95
N GLN A 247 -13.44 16.33 17.40
CA GLN A 247 -14.24 17.49 16.98
C GLN A 247 -14.35 17.62 15.46
N LYS A 248 -13.26 17.35 14.73
CA LYS A 248 -13.25 17.39 13.27
C LYS A 248 -14.13 16.32 12.64
N SER A 249 -14.08 15.08 13.14
CA SER A 249 -14.94 14.01 12.61
C SER A 249 -16.40 14.28 12.93
N ARG A 250 -16.73 14.85 14.10
CA ARG A 250 -18.10 15.27 14.42
C ARG A 250 -18.63 16.32 13.46
N GLU A 251 -17.83 17.35 13.17
CA GLU A 251 -18.21 18.39 12.23
C GLU A 251 -18.45 17.79 10.84
N PHE A 252 -17.51 16.98 10.36
CA PHE A 252 -17.65 16.29 9.07
C PHE A 252 -18.89 15.39 8.99
N ILE A 253 -19.13 14.53 9.99
CA ILE A 253 -20.32 13.67 10.04
C ILE A 253 -21.60 14.50 10.01
N ARG A 254 -21.66 15.60 10.78
CA ARG A 254 -22.82 16.48 10.83
C ARG A 254 -23.08 17.15 9.49
N ASP A 255 -22.03 17.62 8.81
CA ASP A 255 -22.15 18.24 7.48
C ASP A 255 -22.72 17.25 6.45
N GLU A 256 -22.23 16.00 6.45
CA GLU A 256 -22.74 14.95 5.54
C GLU A 256 -24.20 14.56 5.86
N ILE A 257 -24.56 14.48 7.15
CA ILE A 257 -25.96 14.25 7.57
C ILE A 257 -26.86 15.43 7.18
N GLN A 258 -26.36 16.65 7.32
CA GLN A 258 -27.07 17.88 6.94
C GLN A 258 -27.35 17.91 5.44
N GLU A 259 -26.34 17.68 4.61
CA GLU A 259 -26.49 17.61 3.16
C GLU A 259 -27.51 16.53 2.78
N ARG A 260 -27.38 15.33 3.36
CA ARG A 260 -28.31 14.23 3.09
C ARG A 260 -29.75 14.54 3.54
N TYR A 261 -29.90 15.20 4.68
CA TYR A 261 -31.20 15.63 5.19
C TYR A 261 -31.84 16.68 4.27
N GLU A 262 -31.07 17.67 3.82
CA GLU A 262 -31.53 18.69 2.88
C GLU A 262 -32.03 18.07 1.57
N GLU A 263 -31.29 17.12 1.00
CA GLU A 263 -31.73 16.36 -0.18
C GLU A 263 -33.06 15.64 0.06
N MET A 264 -33.23 15.00 1.22
CA MET A 264 -34.46 14.29 1.57
C MET A 264 -35.66 15.23 1.74
N VAL A 265 -35.43 16.47 2.17
CA VAL A 265 -36.47 17.50 2.23
C VAL A 265 -36.80 17.98 0.82
N ASP A 266 -35.79 18.23 -0.02
CA ASP A 266 -35.98 18.73 -1.38
C ASP A 266 -36.76 17.80 -2.29
N GLN A 267 -36.66 16.49 -2.09
CA GLN A 267 -37.43 15.50 -2.85
C GLN A 267 -38.93 15.49 -2.52
N GLU A 268 -39.35 16.07 -1.40
CA GLU A 268 -40.74 16.05 -0.93
C GLU A 268 -41.51 17.36 -1.15
N TRP A 269 -40.82 18.44 -1.49
CA TRP A 269 -41.39 19.79 -1.61
C TRP A 269 -41.58 20.25 -3.06
#